data_AF-A0A6A4GRA3-F1
#
_entry.id   AF-A0A6A4GRA3-F1
#
_cell.length_a   1.000
_cell.length_b   1.000
_cell.length_c   1.000
_cell.angle_alpha   90.00
_cell.angle_beta   90.00
_cell.angle_gamma   90.00
#
_symmetry.space_group_name_H-M   'P 1'
#
loop_
_entity.id
_entity.type
_entity.pdbx_description
1 polymer ?
#
loop_
_entity_poly.entity_id
_entity_poly.type
_entity_poly.pdbx_seq_one_letter_code
_entity_poly.pdbx_strand_id
1 'polypeptide(L)'
;VCEPHKLEKCSTCNLDYINLNRLTKILAQNPNLKAPPPGNVISKNLSQAVNNTKEEGNAFYKMHKHKEAIGRYTMAASIAVQRPPWESNQLMREELSAVISNRSASYCESQDYISALADAETVISIRRNWSKGHFRKAKALVGLGVLDEAADALQVGLAFEPNNAVRI
;
A
#
# COMPACT_ATOMS: atom_id res chain seq x y z
N VAL A 1 -14.16 -6.58 23.35
CA VAL A 1 -13.38 -7.83 23.20
C VAL A 1 -14.27 -9.02 23.48
N CYS A 2 -13.93 -10.20 22.98
CA CYS A 2 -14.56 -11.45 23.38
C CYS A 2 -14.44 -11.61 24.90
N GLU A 3 -15.57 -11.74 25.59
CA GLU A 3 -15.61 -11.79 27.05
C GLU A 3 -14.86 -13.00 27.66
N PRO A 4 -15.01 -14.25 27.16
CA PRO A 4 -14.29 -15.40 27.71
C PRO A 4 -12.80 -15.40 27.38
N HIS A 5 -12.40 -15.01 26.17
CA HIS A 5 -11.01 -15.16 25.71
C HIS A 5 -10.20 -13.85 25.73
N LYS A 6 -10.85 -12.72 26.01
CA LYS A 6 -10.24 -11.37 26.02
C LYS A 6 -9.54 -10.97 24.71
N LEU A 7 -9.88 -11.61 23.59
CA LEU A 7 -9.34 -11.30 22.26
C LEU A 7 -10.27 -10.35 21.50
N GLU A 8 -9.70 -9.47 20.67
CA GLU A 8 -10.48 -8.65 19.74
C GLU A 8 -11.08 -9.51 18.61
N LYS A 9 -10.33 -10.51 18.14
CA LYS A 9 -10.81 -11.54 17.21
C LYS A 9 -10.65 -12.91 17.86
N CYS A 10 -11.76 -13.63 18.00
CA CYS A 10 -11.79 -14.94 18.62
C CYS A 10 -12.31 -15.96 17.62
N SER A 11 -11.42 -16.85 17.16
CA SER A 11 -11.78 -17.97 16.28
C SER A 11 -12.67 -18.99 16.99
N THR A 12 -12.44 -19.26 18.28
CA THR A 12 -13.21 -20.22 19.08
C THR A 12 -14.69 -19.83 19.21
N CYS A 13 -14.96 -18.54 19.44
CA CYS A 13 -16.32 -18.01 19.56
C CYS A 13 -16.89 -17.50 18.23
N ASN A 14 -16.09 -17.51 17.15
CA ASN A 14 -16.41 -16.92 15.86
C ASN A 14 -16.87 -15.43 15.96
N LEU A 15 -16.15 -14.64 16.78
CA LEU A 15 -16.43 -13.21 16.99
C LEU A 15 -15.27 -12.35 16.49
N ASP A 16 -15.57 -11.27 15.77
CA ASP A 16 -14.59 -10.29 15.28
C ASP A 16 -15.02 -8.86 15.66
N TYR A 17 -14.35 -8.30 16.65
CA TYR A 17 -14.56 -6.94 17.14
C TYR A 17 -13.55 -5.94 16.58
N ILE A 18 -12.66 -6.33 15.65
CA ILE A 18 -11.56 -5.45 15.19
C ILE A 18 -12.12 -4.16 14.60
N ASN A 19 -13.05 -4.29 13.65
CA ASN A 19 -13.63 -3.13 12.96
C ASN A 19 -14.50 -2.28 13.89
N LEU A 20 -15.25 -2.93 14.80
CA LEU A 20 -16.07 -2.23 15.79
C LEU A 20 -15.19 -1.42 16.74
N ASN A 21 -14.17 -2.05 17.34
CA ASN A 21 -13.25 -1.38 18.24
C ASN A 21 -12.51 -0.23 17.55
N ARG A 22 -12.11 -0.42 16.28
CA ARG A 22 -11.50 0.64 15.46
C ARG A 22 -12.46 1.82 15.29
N LEU A 23 -13.71 1.57 14.90
CA LEU A 23 -14.72 2.61 14.74
C LEU A 23 -14.99 3.35 16.05
N THR A 24 -15.14 2.62 17.17
CA THR A 24 -15.34 3.21 18.50
C THR A 24 -14.18 4.13 18.89
N LYS A 25 -12.92 3.72 18.65
CA LYS A 25 -11.74 4.55 18.90
C LYS A 25 -11.78 5.85 18.08
N ILE A 26 -12.13 5.77 16.80
CA ILE A 26 -12.22 6.94 15.92
C ILE A 26 -13.31 7.91 16.41
N LEU A 27 -14.49 7.40 16.76
CA LEU A 27 -15.59 8.23 17.27
C LEU A 27 -15.26 8.86 18.62
N ALA A 28 -14.62 8.13 19.53
CA ALA A 28 -14.18 8.64 20.82
C ALA A 28 -13.14 9.76 20.69
N GLN A 29 -12.24 9.68 19.71
CA GLN A 29 -11.26 10.74 19.40
C GLN A 29 -11.89 11.98 18.76
N ASN A 30 -13.10 11.86 18.20
CA ASN A 30 -13.77 12.93 17.46
C ASN A 30 -15.19 13.15 18.03
N PRO A 31 -15.32 13.69 19.25
CA PRO A 31 -16.62 13.80 19.93
C PRO A 31 -17.66 14.66 19.20
N ASN A 32 -17.22 15.53 18.28
CA ASN A 32 -18.11 16.34 17.44
C ASN A 32 -18.66 15.59 16.21
N LEU A 33 -18.13 14.39 15.91
CA LEU A 33 -18.55 13.57 14.78
C LEU A 33 -19.79 12.75 15.17
N LYS A 34 -20.98 13.36 15.07
CA LYS A 34 -22.25 12.71 15.42
C LYS A 34 -22.66 11.58 14.46
N ALA A 35 -22.21 11.65 13.21
CA ALA A 35 -22.43 10.66 12.17
C ALA A 35 -21.25 10.67 11.20
N PRO A 36 -20.96 9.55 10.52
CA PRO A 36 -19.92 9.53 9.48
C PRO A 36 -20.29 10.53 8.37
N PRO A 37 -19.35 11.39 7.94
CA PRO A 37 -19.58 12.33 6.88
C PRO A 37 -19.72 11.60 5.53
N PRO A 38 -20.32 12.24 4.53
CA PRO A 38 -20.39 11.70 3.17
C PRO A 38 -18.99 11.36 2.62
N GLY A 39 -18.85 10.24 1.91
CA GLY A 39 -17.53 9.73 1.49
C GLY A 39 -16.78 10.54 0.43
N ASN A 40 -17.41 11.58 -0.12
CA ASN A 40 -16.76 12.59 -0.96
C ASN A 40 -16.01 13.65 -0.16
N VAL A 41 -16.23 13.75 1.16
CA VAL A 41 -15.50 14.65 2.04
C VAL A 41 -14.20 13.96 2.47
N ILE A 42 -13.13 14.30 1.76
CA ILE A 42 -11.80 13.70 1.94
C ILE A 42 -10.96 14.57 2.86
N SER A 43 -10.30 13.97 3.85
CA SER A 43 -9.30 14.66 4.67
C SER A 43 -8.06 15.04 3.85
N LYS A 44 -7.93 16.34 3.53
CA LYS A 44 -6.75 16.90 2.84
C LYS A 44 -5.47 16.76 3.66
N ASN A 45 -5.57 16.88 4.97
CA ASN A 45 -4.42 16.81 5.88
C ASN A 45 -3.77 15.42 5.86
N LEU A 46 -4.57 14.35 5.82
CA LEU A 46 -4.07 12.98 5.71
C LEU A 46 -3.38 12.74 4.36
N SER A 47 -4.00 13.15 3.24
CA SER A 47 -3.36 13.08 1.92
C SER A 47 -2.01 13.79 1.90
N GLN A 48 -1.94 15.00 2.47
CA GLN A 48 -0.70 15.76 2.54
C GLN A 48 0.35 15.04 3.41
N ALA A 49 -0.05 14.47 4.54
CA ALA A 49 0.86 13.72 5.42
C ALA A 49 1.43 12.47 4.72
N VAL A 50 0.59 11.71 4.01
CA VAL A 50 1.05 10.57 3.20
C VAL A 50 2.02 11.04 2.13
N ASN A 51 1.67 12.11 1.39
CA ASN A 51 2.50 12.62 0.31
C ASN A 51 3.85 13.15 0.82
N ASN A 52 3.86 13.95 1.88
CA ASN A 52 5.09 14.48 2.49
C ASN A 52 6.01 13.34 2.95
N THR A 53 5.47 12.36 3.67
CA THR A 53 6.25 11.21 4.16
C THR A 53 6.81 10.38 3.00
N LYS A 54 6.03 10.20 1.94
CA LYS A 54 6.46 9.54 0.70
C LYS A 54 7.56 10.34 -0.01
N GLU A 55 7.46 11.66 -0.08
CA GLU A 55 8.50 12.51 -0.68
C GLU A 55 9.81 12.50 0.13
N GLU A 56 9.74 12.43 1.45
CA GLU A 56 10.94 12.20 2.28
C GLU A 56 11.59 10.84 1.96
N GLY A 57 10.78 9.79 1.77
CA GLY A 57 11.26 8.49 1.28
C GLY A 57 11.92 8.60 -0.09
N ASN A 58 11.34 9.39 -1.01
CA ASN A 58 11.92 9.66 -2.33
C ASN A 58 13.26 10.40 -2.21
N ALA A 59 13.41 11.33 -1.26
CA ALA A 59 14.66 12.03 -1.01
C ALA A 59 15.76 11.06 -0.57
N PHE A 60 15.49 10.19 0.40
CA PHE A 60 16.45 9.14 0.82
C PHE A 60 16.77 8.16 -0.32
N TYR A 61 15.78 7.80 -1.13
CA TYR A 61 15.98 6.92 -2.30
C TYR A 61 16.97 7.54 -3.29
N LYS A 62 16.82 8.83 -3.62
CA LYS A 62 17.74 9.56 -4.51
C LYS A 62 19.16 9.66 -3.96
N MET A 63 19.32 9.60 -2.64
CA MET A 63 20.62 9.60 -1.96
C MET A 63 21.22 8.19 -1.81
N HIS A 64 20.63 7.16 -2.43
CA HIS A 64 21.00 5.74 -2.26
C HIS A 64 20.91 5.23 -0.81
N LYS A 65 20.20 5.94 0.07
CA LYS A 65 19.92 5.55 1.45
C LYS A 65 18.66 4.69 1.51
N HIS A 66 18.77 3.48 0.97
CA HIS A 66 17.60 2.64 0.70
C HIS A 66 16.92 2.13 1.99
N LYS A 67 17.66 1.85 3.06
CA LYS A 67 17.10 1.41 4.35
C LYS A 67 16.23 2.49 4.99
N GLU A 68 16.70 3.73 4.99
CA GLU A 68 15.96 4.89 5.50
C GLU A 68 14.74 5.19 4.62
N ALA A 69 14.87 5.06 3.30
CA ALA A 69 13.76 5.19 2.37
C ALA A 69 12.66 4.17 2.65
N ILE A 70 13.01 2.89 2.86
CA ILE A 70 12.07 1.82 3.24
C ILE A 70 11.32 2.17 4.53
N GLY A 71 12.02 2.71 5.53
CA GLY A 71 11.42 3.18 6.77
C GLY A 71 10.37 4.27 6.55
N ARG A 72 10.70 5.30 5.76
CA ARG A 72 9.74 6.38 5.44
C ARG A 72 8.56 5.89 4.60
N TYR A 73 8.77 5.03 3.61
CA TYR A 73 7.64 4.45 2.86
C TYR A 73 6.75 3.58 3.73
N THR A 74 7.31 2.82 4.68
CA THR A 74 6.51 2.04 5.63
C THR A 74 5.66 2.95 6.52
N MET A 75 6.21 4.09 6.96
CA MET A 75 5.45 5.11 7.68
C MET A 75 4.36 5.75 6.79
N ALA A 76 4.65 6.07 5.53
CA ALA A 76 3.64 6.61 4.62
C ALA A 76 2.48 5.62 4.38
N ALA A 77 2.79 4.32 4.28
CA ALA A 77 1.79 3.26 4.14
C ALA A 77 0.94 3.12 5.40
N SER A 78 1.54 3.22 6.59
CA SER A 78 0.81 3.16 7.86
C SER A 78 -0.16 4.33 8.03
N ILE A 79 0.20 5.52 7.56
CA ILE A 79 -0.69 6.69 7.52
C ILE A 79 -1.83 6.46 6.51
N ALA A 80 -1.53 5.94 5.31
CA ALA A 80 -2.54 5.71 4.28
C ALA A 80 -3.66 4.75 4.75
N VAL A 81 -3.32 3.68 5.48
CA VAL A 81 -4.32 2.71 5.99
C VAL A 81 -5.13 3.23 7.19
N GLN A 82 -4.72 4.34 7.81
CA GLN A 82 -5.47 4.99 8.89
C GLN A 82 -6.67 5.79 8.40
N ARG A 83 -6.85 5.95 7.09
CA ARG A 83 -8.02 6.62 6.51
C ARG A 83 -9.33 6.10 7.11
N PRO A 84 -10.26 6.99 7.48
CA PRO A 84 -11.55 6.58 8.01
C PRO A 84 -12.34 5.71 7.02
N PRO A 85 -13.14 4.75 7.50
CA PRO A 85 -13.82 3.78 6.64
C PRO A 85 -14.92 4.40 5.75
N TRP A 86 -15.38 5.62 6.05
CA TRP A 86 -16.35 6.34 5.24
C TRP A 86 -15.72 7.11 4.08
N GLU A 87 -14.41 7.37 4.09
CA GLU A 87 -13.74 8.02 2.96
C GLU A 87 -13.64 7.06 1.76
N SER A 88 -13.57 7.62 0.55
CA SER A 88 -13.39 6.83 -0.66
C SER A 88 -12.19 5.89 -0.57
N ASN A 89 -12.46 4.58 -0.66
CA ASN A 89 -11.44 3.54 -0.68
C ASN A 89 -10.52 3.67 -1.90
N GLN A 90 -11.00 4.27 -3.00
CA GLN A 90 -10.19 4.48 -4.19
C GLN A 90 -8.94 5.32 -3.90
N LEU A 91 -9.09 6.42 -3.15
CA LEU A 91 -7.97 7.29 -2.82
C LEU A 91 -6.92 6.56 -1.98
N MET A 92 -7.38 5.81 -0.95
CA MET A 92 -6.50 4.98 -0.13
C MET A 92 -5.74 3.97 -0.99
N ARG A 93 -6.42 3.28 -1.92
CA ARG A 93 -5.80 2.31 -2.84
C ARG A 93 -4.73 2.95 -3.72
N GLU A 94 -4.99 4.15 -4.24
CA GLU A 94 -4.05 4.89 -5.09
C GLU A 94 -2.80 5.32 -4.34
N GLU A 95 -2.97 5.95 -3.17
CA GLU A 95 -1.87 6.39 -2.31
C GLU A 95 -1.04 5.21 -1.80
N LEU A 96 -1.70 4.19 -1.25
CA LEU A 96 -1.04 3.00 -0.71
C LEU A 96 -0.26 2.27 -1.80
N SER A 97 -0.85 2.07 -2.98
CA SER A 97 -0.15 1.40 -4.10
C SER A 97 1.09 2.19 -4.54
N ALA A 98 1.00 3.52 -4.61
CA ALA A 98 2.14 4.36 -4.99
C ALA A 98 3.30 4.24 -3.99
N VAL A 99 2.99 4.27 -2.68
CA VAL A 99 3.96 4.14 -1.61
C VAL A 99 4.62 2.76 -1.61
N ILE A 100 3.83 1.69 -1.64
CA ILE A 100 4.34 0.30 -1.62
C ILE A 100 5.16 0.00 -2.89
N SER A 101 4.75 0.52 -4.05
CA SER A 101 5.57 0.41 -5.29
C SER A 101 6.94 1.09 -5.16
N ASN A 102 7.04 2.20 -4.43
CA ASN A 102 8.34 2.87 -4.19
C ASN A 102 9.17 2.14 -3.13
N ARG A 103 8.52 1.51 -2.14
CA ARG A 103 9.18 0.63 -1.18
C ARG A 103 9.75 -0.63 -1.86
N SER A 104 8.98 -1.28 -2.73
CA SER A 104 9.44 -2.37 -3.62
C SER A 104 10.69 -1.97 -4.40
N ALA A 105 10.72 -0.77 -4.97
CA ALA A 105 11.89 -0.25 -5.66
C ALA A 105 13.13 -0.20 -4.76
N SER A 106 12.95 0.30 -3.53
CA SER A 106 14.04 0.45 -2.55
C SER A 106 14.58 -0.89 -2.08
N TYR A 107 13.71 -1.88 -1.93
CA TYR A 107 14.10 -3.26 -1.67
C TYR A 107 14.92 -3.85 -2.83
N CYS A 108 14.48 -3.66 -4.08
CA CYS A 108 15.25 -4.08 -5.26
C CYS A 108 16.64 -3.44 -5.31
N GLU A 109 16.77 -2.13 -5.06
CA GLU A 109 18.08 -1.46 -5.04
C GLU A 109 18.96 -1.93 -3.86
N SER A 110 18.35 -2.43 -2.79
CA SER A 110 19.05 -3.07 -1.65
C SER A 110 19.34 -4.56 -1.86
N GLN A 111 19.03 -5.10 -3.05
CA GLN A 111 19.13 -6.53 -3.38
C GLN A 111 18.25 -7.46 -2.53
N ASP A 112 17.26 -6.91 -1.82
CA ASP A 112 16.23 -7.70 -1.12
C ASP A 112 15.06 -7.95 -2.08
N TYR A 113 15.29 -8.84 -3.04
CA TYR A 113 14.32 -9.10 -4.10
C TYR A 113 13.06 -9.83 -3.62
N ILE A 114 13.14 -10.58 -2.50
CA ILE A 114 11.99 -11.26 -1.91
C ILE A 114 11.01 -10.24 -1.35
N SER A 115 11.49 -9.29 -0.53
CA SER A 115 10.64 -8.21 -0.02
C SER A 115 10.11 -7.32 -1.15
N ALA A 116 10.93 -7.08 -2.17
CA ALA A 116 10.51 -6.31 -3.34
C ALA A 116 9.36 -6.99 -4.12
N LEU A 117 9.44 -8.32 -4.29
CA LEU A 117 8.42 -9.13 -4.94
C LEU A 117 7.11 -9.11 -4.14
N ALA A 118 7.18 -9.32 -2.82
CA ALA A 118 6.02 -9.27 -1.94
C ALA A 118 5.29 -7.91 -1.99
N ASP A 119 6.04 -6.80 -2.00
CA ASP A 119 5.46 -5.47 -2.18
C ASP A 119 4.83 -5.30 -3.57
N ALA A 120 5.46 -5.81 -4.63
CA ALA A 120 4.93 -5.73 -5.99
C ALA A 120 3.62 -6.53 -6.14
N GLU A 121 3.54 -7.73 -5.58
CA GLU A 121 2.31 -8.54 -5.57
C GLU A 121 1.19 -7.86 -4.76
N THR A 122 1.55 -7.24 -3.64
CA THR A 122 0.63 -6.42 -2.85
C THR A 122 0.06 -5.28 -3.70
N VAL A 123 0.90 -4.55 -4.44
CA VAL A 123 0.46 -3.49 -5.35
C VAL A 123 -0.51 -4.03 -6.42
N ILE A 124 -0.19 -5.16 -7.05
CA ILE A 124 -1.05 -5.80 -8.06
C ILE A 124 -2.39 -6.24 -7.45
N SER A 125 -2.40 -6.74 -6.22
CA SER A 125 -3.64 -7.10 -5.51
C SER A 125 -4.54 -5.89 -5.24
N ILE A 126 -3.95 -4.72 -5.01
CA ILE A 126 -4.68 -3.48 -4.71
C ILE A 126 -5.16 -2.80 -6.01
N ARG A 127 -4.28 -2.73 -7.02
CA ARG A 127 -4.49 -2.09 -8.33
C ARG A 127 -3.98 -2.97 -9.47
N ARG A 128 -4.76 -4.00 -9.81
CA ARG A 128 -4.41 -4.98 -10.87
C ARG A 128 -4.11 -4.34 -12.23
N ASN A 129 -4.83 -3.28 -12.58
CA ASN A 129 -4.71 -2.59 -13.86
C ASN A 129 -3.59 -1.54 -13.90
N TRP A 130 -2.75 -1.46 -12.87
CA TRP A 130 -1.66 -0.50 -12.83
C TRP A 130 -0.34 -1.14 -13.26
N SER A 131 0.08 -0.82 -14.47
CA SER A 131 1.30 -1.31 -15.14
C SER A 131 2.56 -1.26 -14.27
N LYS A 132 2.73 -0.17 -13.49
CA LYS A 132 3.89 0.01 -12.63
C LYS A 132 4.04 -1.10 -11.59
N GLY A 133 2.93 -1.66 -11.09
CA GLY A 133 2.96 -2.80 -10.17
C GLY A 133 3.56 -4.05 -10.81
N HIS A 134 3.14 -4.35 -12.04
CA HIS A 134 3.68 -5.46 -12.84
C HIS A 134 5.16 -5.25 -13.19
N PHE A 135 5.55 -4.02 -13.54
CA PHE A 135 6.96 -3.68 -13.76
C PHE A 135 7.83 -3.91 -12.50
N ARG A 136 7.32 -3.57 -11.31
CA ARG A 136 8.02 -3.87 -10.05
C ARG A 136 8.18 -5.37 -9.83
N LYS A 137 7.13 -6.16 -10.09
CA LYS A 137 7.16 -7.62 -10.00
C LYS A 137 8.22 -8.21 -10.92
N ALA A 138 8.23 -7.79 -12.19
CA ALA A 138 9.24 -8.22 -13.14
C ALA A 138 10.67 -7.86 -12.70
N LYS A 139 10.91 -6.62 -12.25
CA LYS A 139 12.24 -6.21 -11.76
C LYS A 139 12.72 -7.05 -10.57
N ALA A 140 11.82 -7.40 -9.64
CA ALA A 140 12.15 -8.27 -8.52
C ALA A 140 12.46 -9.71 -8.97
N LEU A 141 11.65 -10.27 -9.87
CA LEU A 141 11.86 -11.61 -10.44
C LEU A 141 13.17 -11.72 -11.23
N VAL A 142 13.54 -10.69 -11.99
CA VAL A 142 14.87 -10.61 -12.64
C VAL A 142 15.99 -10.67 -11.61
N GLY A 143 15.87 -9.95 -10.49
CA GLY A 143 16.84 -10.01 -9.39
C GLY A 143 16.94 -11.38 -8.73
N LEU A 144 15.85 -12.16 -8.74
CA LEU A 144 15.81 -13.56 -8.27
C LEU A 144 16.27 -14.58 -9.32
N GLY A 145 16.52 -14.16 -10.57
CA GLY A 145 16.89 -15.05 -11.67
C GLY A 145 15.72 -15.83 -12.28
N VAL A 146 14.47 -15.49 -11.94
CA VAL A 146 13.25 -16.16 -12.45
C VAL A 146 12.77 -15.41 -13.70
N LEU A 147 13.45 -15.62 -14.83
CA LEU A 147 13.28 -14.79 -16.03
C LEU A 147 11.95 -15.03 -16.76
N ASP A 148 11.46 -16.27 -16.78
CA ASP A 148 10.20 -16.61 -17.47
C ASP A 148 9.01 -15.89 -16.83
N GLU A 149 8.87 -15.98 -15.50
CA GLU A 149 7.82 -15.26 -14.78
C GLU A 149 7.97 -13.73 -14.87
N ALA A 150 9.21 -13.23 -14.99
CA ALA A 150 9.46 -11.80 -15.18
C ALA A 150 8.94 -11.30 -16.54
N ALA A 151 9.14 -12.10 -17.60
CA ALA A 151 8.62 -11.80 -18.93
C ALA A 151 7.09 -11.80 -18.94
N ASP A 152 6.46 -12.80 -18.31
CA ASP A 152 5.01 -12.88 -18.16
C ASP A 152 4.45 -11.64 -17.43
N ALA A 153 5.09 -11.25 -16.32
CA ALA A 153 4.70 -10.07 -15.57
C ALA A 153 4.80 -8.79 -16.42
N LEU A 154 5.86 -8.61 -17.22
CA LEU A 154 5.98 -7.48 -18.15
C LEU A 154 4.89 -7.50 -19.22
N GLN A 155 4.60 -8.66 -19.80
CA GLN A 155 3.57 -8.80 -20.83
C GLN A 155 2.20 -8.40 -20.29
N VAL A 156 1.85 -8.85 -19.07
CA VAL A 156 0.62 -8.46 -18.38
C VAL A 156 0.60 -6.95 -18.11
N GLY A 157 1.71 -6.39 -17.64
CA GLY A 157 1.85 -4.95 -17.38
C GLY A 157 1.62 -4.09 -18.63
N LEU A 158 2.21 -4.48 -19.75
CA LEU A 158 2.08 -3.81 -21.05
C LEU A 158 0.65 -3.90 -21.60
N ALA A 159 -0.07 -5.00 -21.36
CA ALA A 159 -1.47 -5.13 -21.74
C ALA A 159 -2.38 -4.07 -21.07
N PHE A 160 -1.98 -3.51 -19.92
CA PHE A 160 -2.69 -2.42 -19.26
C PHE A 160 -2.28 -1.02 -19.75
N GLU A 161 -1.27 -0.89 -20.60
CA GLU A 161 -0.86 0.36 -21.25
C GLU A 161 -1.10 0.30 -22.77
N PRO A 162 -2.35 0.42 -23.24
CA PRO A 162 -2.69 0.29 -24.66
C PRO A 162 -2.00 1.33 -25.56
N ASN A 163 -1.44 2.40 -24.98
CA ASN A 163 -0.72 3.47 -25.68
C ASN A 163 0.80 3.41 -25.53
N ASN A 164 1.38 2.46 -24.78
CA ASN A 164 2.82 2.34 -24.68
C ASN A 164 3.33 1.54 -25.89
N ALA A 165 3.51 2.26 -27.00
CA ALA A 165 3.97 1.72 -28.27
C ALA A 165 5.45 1.30 -28.19
N VAL A 166 5.74 0.20 -27.51
CA VAL A 166 6.92 -0.61 -27.78
C VAL A 166 6.41 -1.95 -28.28
N ARG A 167 5.99 -1.93 -29.55
CA ARG A 167 5.82 -3.16 -30.33
C ARG A 167 7.24 -3.71 -30.54
N ILE A 168 7.47 -4.90 -30.02
CA ILE A 168 8.68 -5.70 -30.25
C ILE A 168 8.80 -5.97 -31.76
#